data_AF-A0A8J5ZT36-F1
#
_entry.id   AF-A0A8J5ZT36-F1
#
_cell.length_a   1.000
_cell.length_b   1.000
_cell.length_c   1.000
_cell.angle_alpha   90.00
_cell.angle_beta   90.00
_cell.angle_gamma   90.00
#
_symmetry.space_group_name_H-M   'P 1'
#
loop_
_entity.id
_entity.type
_entity.pdbx_description
1 polymer ?
#
loop_
_entity_poly.entity_id
_entity_poly.type
_entity_poly.pdbx_seq_one_letter_code
_entity_poly.pdbx_strand_id
1 'polypeptide(L)'
;MEYKLKRKTMHLQHGSLFLEHQKISSGKDFCVIVNTKSVIITAEACQHDEESCFNLVQCNENIIIVIILNFAKCSPNHKLLVVSNPADILNSVVKMTFPKIIKSDCDLGTDAKEQQWKEVCKQVIDSDY
;
A
#
# COMPACT_ATOMS: atom_id res chain seq x y z
N MET A 1 -6.80 -15.65 9.33
CA MET A 1 -6.33 -14.64 8.35
C MET A 1 -5.70 -15.28 7.12
N GLU A 2 -4.82 -16.27 7.29
CA GLU A 2 -4.12 -16.95 6.18
C GLU A 2 -5.04 -17.53 5.09
N TYR A 3 -6.16 -18.15 5.48
CA TYR A 3 -7.17 -18.64 4.52
C TYR A 3 -7.77 -17.54 3.63
N LYS A 4 -7.98 -16.31 4.16
CA LYS A 4 -8.50 -15.19 3.37
C LYS A 4 -7.47 -14.74 2.33
N LEU A 5 -6.19 -14.70 2.71
CA LEU A 5 -5.09 -14.35 1.81
C LEU A 5 -4.96 -15.38 0.68
N LYS A 6 -4.86 -16.67 1.03
CA LYS A 6 -4.77 -17.77 0.05
C LYS A 6 -5.95 -17.79 -0.92
N ARG A 7 -7.17 -17.55 -0.43
CA ARG A 7 -8.38 -17.47 -1.27
C ARG A 7 -8.29 -16.36 -2.31
N LYS A 8 -7.88 -15.14 -1.90
CA LYS A 8 -7.73 -14.01 -2.83
C LYS A 8 -6.67 -14.29 -3.90
N THR A 9 -5.53 -14.84 -3.50
CA THR A 9 -4.44 -15.18 -4.42
C THR A 9 -4.87 -16.21 -5.44
N MET A 10 -5.54 -17.29 -5.01
CA MET A 10 -6.07 -18.31 -5.92
C MET A 10 -7.09 -17.74 -6.90
N HIS A 11 -7.94 -16.82 -6.44
CA HIS A 11 -8.91 -16.16 -7.31
C HIS A 11 -8.23 -15.31 -8.38
N LEU A 12 -7.21 -14.52 -8.02
CA LEU A 12 -6.44 -13.74 -8.99
C LEU A 12 -5.62 -14.61 -9.95
N GLN A 13 -5.03 -15.70 -9.45
CA GLN A 13 -4.33 -16.68 -10.29
C GLN A 13 -5.28 -17.36 -11.28
N HIS A 14 -6.52 -17.64 -10.91
CA HIS A 14 -7.51 -18.17 -11.84
C HIS A 14 -7.83 -17.16 -12.95
N GLY A 15 -7.86 -15.86 -12.63
CA GLY A 15 -8.00 -14.78 -13.60
C GLY A 15 -6.73 -14.47 -14.41
N SER A 16 -5.58 -15.11 -14.12
CA SER A 16 -4.32 -14.83 -14.83
C SER A 16 -4.37 -15.15 -16.31
N LEU A 17 -5.32 -15.99 -16.76
CA LEU A 17 -5.58 -16.26 -18.18
C LEU A 17 -5.92 -14.97 -18.97
N PHE A 18 -6.43 -13.94 -18.30
CA PHE A 18 -6.78 -12.65 -18.91
C PHE A 18 -5.69 -11.58 -18.73
N LEU A 19 -4.57 -11.92 -18.08
CA LEU A 19 -3.46 -11.01 -17.81
C LEU A 19 -2.19 -11.50 -18.53
N GLU A 20 -1.43 -10.61 -19.15
CA GLU A 20 -0.17 -10.99 -19.79
C GLU A 20 0.93 -11.24 -18.74
N HIS A 21 1.41 -12.49 -18.65
CA HIS A 21 2.60 -12.93 -17.92
C HIS A 21 2.78 -12.42 -16.48
N GLN A 22 1.74 -12.53 -15.64
CA GLN A 22 1.78 -12.09 -14.24
C GLN A 22 2.14 -13.22 -13.26
N LYS A 23 3.17 -13.01 -12.43
CA LYS A 23 3.48 -13.90 -11.30
C LYS A 23 2.81 -13.38 -10.03
N ILE A 24 1.71 -14.02 -9.63
CA ILE A 24 0.94 -13.64 -8.45
C ILE A 24 1.32 -14.55 -7.27
N SER A 25 1.91 -13.98 -6.23
CA SER A 25 2.25 -14.66 -4.98
C SER A 25 1.68 -13.90 -3.78
N SER A 26 1.51 -14.60 -2.66
CA SER A 26 1.08 -14.00 -1.40
C SER A 26 1.69 -14.73 -0.23
N GLY A 27 2.03 -14.01 0.83
CA GLY A 27 2.45 -14.60 2.09
C GLY A 27 2.23 -13.64 3.24
N LYS A 28 2.30 -14.17 4.46
CA LYS A 28 2.33 -13.36 5.69
C LYS A 28 3.72 -12.76 5.92
N ASP A 29 4.75 -13.50 5.51
CA ASP A 29 6.13 -13.09 5.68
C ASP A 29 6.49 -11.98 4.69
N PHE A 30 7.18 -10.97 5.21
CA PHE A 30 7.80 -9.90 4.45
C PHE A 30 8.95 -10.39 3.55
N CYS A 31 9.20 -11.70 3.45
CA CYS A 31 10.14 -12.27 2.49
C CYS A 31 9.59 -12.32 1.05
N VAL A 32 8.25 -12.28 0.87
CA VAL A 32 7.62 -12.36 -0.46
C VAL A 32 7.86 -11.10 -1.32
N ILE A 33 8.21 -10.01 -0.67
CA ILE A 33 8.34 -8.64 -1.21
C ILE A 33 9.81 -8.21 -1.41
N VAL A 34 10.76 -9.14 -1.32
CA VAL A 34 12.19 -8.85 -1.53
C VAL A 34 12.41 -8.32 -2.94
N ASN A 35 13.22 -7.26 -3.08
CA ASN A 35 13.55 -6.62 -4.35
C ASN A 35 12.33 -6.08 -5.13
N THR A 36 11.30 -5.62 -4.42
CA THR A 36 10.15 -4.92 -5.01
C THR A 36 10.50 -3.48 -5.36
N LYS A 37 10.03 -3.01 -6.53
CA LYS A 37 10.20 -1.62 -7.01
C LYS A 37 9.20 -0.66 -6.38
N SER A 38 7.95 -1.09 -6.23
CA SER A 38 6.85 -0.31 -5.70
C SER A 38 6.05 -1.13 -4.68
N VAL A 39 5.51 -0.44 -3.66
CA VAL A 39 4.70 -1.03 -2.59
C VAL A 39 3.49 -0.13 -2.36
N ILE A 40 2.30 -0.75 -2.35
CA ILE A 40 1.03 -0.06 -2.08
C ILE A 40 0.51 -0.55 -0.72
N ILE A 41 0.30 0.38 0.21
CA ILE A 41 -0.30 0.12 1.52
C ILE A 41 -1.74 0.60 1.51
N THR A 42 -2.66 -0.34 1.66
CA THR A 42 -4.10 -0.10 1.86
C THR A 42 -4.57 -0.62 3.21
N ALA A 43 -3.63 -0.86 4.14
CA ALA A 43 -3.95 -1.43 5.45
C ALA A 43 -4.54 -0.34 6.35
N GLU A 44 -5.71 -0.61 6.91
CA GLU A 44 -6.45 0.30 7.77
C GLU A 44 -7.15 -0.52 8.87
N ALA A 45 -7.23 0.04 10.06
CA ALA A 45 -8.07 -0.50 11.13
C ALA A 45 -9.55 -0.21 10.82
N CYS A 46 -10.42 -1.17 11.15
CA CYS A 46 -11.86 -0.90 11.10
C CYS A 46 -12.24 -0.03 12.29
N GLN A 47 -12.93 1.09 12.03
CA GLN A 47 -13.50 1.91 13.09
C GLN A 47 -14.62 1.16 13.81
N HIS A 48 -14.62 1.23 15.14
CA HIS A 48 -15.73 0.77 15.98
C HIS A 48 -16.57 1.96 16.45
N ASP A 49 -17.88 1.76 16.65
CA ASP A 49 -18.85 2.83 16.93
C ASP A 49 -18.54 3.66 18.19
N GLU A 50 -17.77 3.10 19.13
CA GLU A 50 -17.39 3.76 20.38
C GLU A 50 -15.95 4.34 20.38
N GLU A 51 -15.21 4.19 19.28
CA GLU A 51 -13.83 4.69 19.19
C GLU A 51 -13.76 6.14 18.69
N SER A 52 -12.87 6.92 19.31
CA SER A 52 -12.50 8.25 18.82
C SER A 52 -11.78 8.16 17.48
N CYS A 53 -12.07 9.08 16.56
CA CYS A 53 -11.34 9.23 15.30
C CYS A 53 -9.82 9.37 15.52
N PHE A 54 -9.38 9.98 16.63
CA PHE A 54 -7.96 10.09 16.97
C PHE A 54 -7.33 8.73 17.28
N ASN A 55 -8.04 7.86 18.00
CA ASN A 55 -7.56 6.50 18.30
C ASN A 55 -7.43 5.69 17.02
N LEU A 56 -8.37 5.84 16.09
CA LEU A 56 -8.30 5.20 14.77
C LEU A 56 -7.05 5.64 14.00
N VAL A 57 -6.78 6.96 13.95
CA VAL A 57 -5.57 7.51 13.30
C VAL A 57 -4.30 6.95 13.95
N GLN A 58 -4.23 6.95 15.28
CA GLN A 58 -3.06 6.44 16.00
C GLN A 58 -2.85 4.93 15.78
N CYS A 59 -3.92 4.15 15.72
CA CYS A 59 -3.85 2.74 15.34
C CYS A 59 -3.32 2.57 13.91
N ASN A 60 -3.82 3.37 12.96
CA ASN A 60 -3.37 3.34 11.57
C ASN A 60 -1.89 3.76 11.43
N GLU A 61 -1.45 4.78 12.16
CA GLU A 61 -0.04 5.21 12.22
C GLU A 61 0.86 4.06 12.71
N ASN A 62 0.50 3.42 13.82
CA ASN A 62 1.25 2.30 14.38
C ASN A 62 1.32 1.11 13.41
N ILE A 63 0.20 0.78 12.75
CA ILE A 63 0.16 -0.29 11.74
C ILE A 63 1.12 0.03 10.59
N ILE A 64 1.06 1.24 10.04
CA ILE A 64 1.89 1.66 8.91
C ILE A 64 3.38 1.68 9.30
N ILE A 65 3.73 2.22 10.47
CA ILE A 65 5.11 2.24 10.97
C ILE A 65 5.68 0.82 11.08
N VAL A 66 4.92 -0.12 11.66
CA VAL A 66 5.34 -1.53 11.78
C VAL A 66 5.54 -2.16 10.40
N ILE A 67 4.62 -1.89 9.47
CA ILE A 67 4.73 -2.38 8.10
C ILE A 67 6.02 -1.84 7.45
N ILE A 68 6.21 -0.52 7.41
CA ILE A 68 7.34 0.11 6.73
C ILE A 68 8.67 -0.30 7.33
N LEU A 69 8.77 -0.45 8.66
CA LEU A 69 10.00 -0.91 9.32
C LEU A 69 10.39 -2.34 8.89
N ASN A 70 9.42 -3.22 8.66
CA ASN A 70 9.68 -4.56 8.15
C ASN A 70 10.08 -4.52 6.67
N PHE A 71 9.45 -3.68 5.87
CA PHE A 71 9.80 -3.46 4.45
C PHE A 71 11.22 -2.89 4.27
N ALA A 72 11.59 -1.87 5.04
CA ALA A 72 12.88 -1.19 4.95
C ALA A 72 14.08 -2.14 5.16
N LYS A 73 13.87 -3.25 5.89
CA LYS A 73 14.88 -4.31 6.07
C LYS A 73 15.02 -5.20 4.83
N CYS A 74 13.95 -5.41 4.07
CA CYS A 74 13.91 -6.33 2.94
C CYS A 74 14.23 -5.67 1.59
N SER A 75 13.89 -4.40 1.40
CA SER A 75 14.15 -3.65 0.17
C SER A 75 14.42 -2.18 0.49
N PRO A 76 15.67 -1.69 0.39
CA PRO A 76 15.99 -0.29 0.73
C PRO A 76 15.59 0.72 -0.35
N ASN A 77 15.37 0.28 -1.60
CA ASN A 77 15.12 1.16 -2.76
C ASN A 77 13.73 0.87 -3.39
N HIS A 78 12.67 1.07 -2.63
CA HIS A 78 11.29 0.93 -3.11
C HIS A 78 10.54 2.27 -3.05
N LYS A 79 9.58 2.44 -3.96
CA LYS A 79 8.60 3.54 -3.92
C LYS A 79 7.38 3.10 -3.11
N LEU A 80 6.95 3.94 -2.19
CA LEU A 80 5.79 3.66 -1.33
C LEU A 80 4.60 4.55 -1.66
N LEU A 81 3.43 3.94 -1.81
CA LEU A 81 2.14 4.61 -1.95
C LEU A 81 1.22 4.20 -0.79
N VAL A 82 0.76 5.17 0.00
CA VAL A 82 -0.21 4.96 1.09
C VAL A 82 -1.57 5.44 0.63
N VAL A 83 -2.58 4.55 0.68
CA VAL A 83 -3.96 4.83 0.26
C VAL A 83 -4.93 4.79 1.47
N SER A 84 -4.45 4.43 2.65
CA SER A 84 -5.25 4.33 3.88
C SER A 84 -5.80 5.69 4.32
N ASN A 85 -7.01 5.71 4.87
CA ASN A 85 -7.65 6.94 5.35
C ASN A 85 -7.30 7.20 6.85
N PRO A 86 -7.10 8.46 7.29
CA PRO A 86 -6.91 9.68 6.51
C PRO A 86 -5.52 9.75 5.85
N ALA A 87 -5.54 9.80 4.51
CA ALA A 87 -4.32 9.71 3.70
C ALA A 87 -3.34 10.86 3.97
N ASP A 88 -3.83 12.08 4.21
CA ASP A 88 -2.99 13.26 4.44
C ASP A 88 -2.12 13.14 5.70
N ILE A 89 -2.75 12.72 6.80
CA ILE A 89 -2.09 12.59 8.10
C ILE A 89 -1.08 11.44 8.04
N LEU A 90 -1.51 10.28 7.54
CA LEU A 90 -0.66 9.10 7.45
C LEU A 90 0.53 9.35 6.52
N ASN A 91 0.33 10.04 5.40
CA ASN A 91 1.43 10.36 4.51
C ASN A 91 2.42 11.36 5.12
N SER A 92 1.95 12.34 5.89
CA SER A 92 2.82 13.24 6.64
C SER A 92 3.74 12.48 7.61
N VAL A 93 3.18 11.54 8.37
CA VAL A 93 3.93 10.70 9.33
C VAL A 93 4.99 9.87 8.62
N VAL A 94 4.63 9.26 7.48
CA VAL A 94 5.56 8.44 6.71
C VAL A 94 6.67 9.29 6.10
N LYS A 95 6.37 10.48 5.59
CA LYS A 95 7.36 11.42 5.04
C LYS A 95 8.36 11.90 6.09
N MET A 96 7.90 12.16 7.31
CA MET A 96 8.78 12.52 8.42
C MET A 96 9.71 11.38 8.83
N THR A 97 9.18 10.15 8.84
CA THR A 97 9.93 8.97 9.33
C THR A 97 10.86 8.39 8.25
N PHE A 98 10.48 8.49 6.97
CA PHE A 98 11.17 7.87 5.84
C PHE A 98 11.25 8.80 4.62
N PRO A 99 12.07 9.88 4.67
CA PRO A 99 12.11 10.90 3.62
C PRO A 99 12.61 10.39 2.26
N LYS A 100 13.28 9.24 2.21
CA LYS A 100 13.83 8.63 0.99
C LYS A 100 12.82 7.75 0.23
N ILE A 101 11.74 7.32 0.88
CA ILE A 101 10.89 6.20 0.41
C ILE A 101 9.68 6.68 -0.41
N ILE A 102 9.45 7.99 -0.53
CA ILE A 102 8.14 8.51 -0.94
C ILE A 102 8.22 9.48 -2.13
N LYS A 103 7.62 9.09 -3.25
CA LYS A 103 6.89 9.99 -4.16
C LYS A 103 5.40 9.77 -3.88
N SER A 104 4.86 10.50 -2.92
CA SER A 104 3.44 10.53 -2.61
C SER A 104 2.85 11.71 -3.34
N ASP A 105 2.08 11.47 -4.38
CA ASP A 105 1.20 12.50 -4.93
C ASP A 105 0.00 12.58 -3.99
N CYS A 106 0.03 13.53 -3.06
CA CYS A 106 -0.98 13.69 -2.00
C CYS A 106 -2.26 14.38 -2.47
N ASP A 107 -2.34 14.85 -3.72
CA ASP A 107 -3.52 15.59 -4.22
C ASP A 107 -4.70 14.67 -4.61
N LEU A 108 -4.83 13.51 -3.98
CA LEU A 108 -5.77 12.44 -4.34
C LEU A 108 -7.06 12.43 -3.49
N GLY A 109 -7.23 13.42 -2.61
CA GLY A 109 -8.31 13.48 -1.61
C GLY A 109 -9.63 14.14 -2.05
N THR A 110 -9.94 14.20 -3.34
CA THR A 110 -11.30 14.62 -3.75
C THR A 110 -11.73 13.77 -4.93
N ASP A 111 -12.94 13.19 -4.86
CA ASP A 111 -13.57 12.25 -5.79
C ASP A 111 -13.70 12.73 -7.26
N ALA A 112 -12.99 13.78 -7.66
CA ALA A 112 -13.30 14.55 -8.85
C ALA A 112 -12.67 14.06 -10.16
N LYS A 113 -11.63 13.21 -10.19
CA LYS A 113 -10.97 12.90 -11.48
C LYS A 113 -10.44 11.47 -11.60
N GLU A 114 -11.25 10.60 -12.21
CA GLU A 114 -10.87 9.29 -12.77
C GLU A 114 -9.59 9.37 -13.65
N GLN A 115 -9.34 10.53 -14.27
CA GLN A 115 -8.13 10.79 -15.05
C GLN A 115 -6.86 10.90 -14.20
N GLN A 116 -6.96 11.35 -12.97
CA GLN A 116 -5.83 11.48 -12.05
C GLN A 116 -5.35 10.10 -11.58
N TRP A 117 -6.29 9.17 -11.33
CA TRP A 117 -5.98 7.76 -11.09
C TRP A 117 -5.30 7.10 -12.29
N LYS A 118 -5.78 7.35 -13.51
CA LYS A 118 -5.14 6.84 -14.73
C LYS A 118 -3.71 7.35 -14.87
N GLU A 119 -3.46 8.62 -14.56
CA GLU A 119 -2.13 9.21 -14.63
C GLU A 119 -1.18 8.69 -13.53
N VAL A 120 -1.66 8.50 -12.30
CA VAL A 120 -0.86 7.89 -11.22
C VAL A 120 -0.55 6.43 -11.54
N CYS A 121 -1.55 5.65 -11.97
CA CYS A 121 -1.32 4.27 -12.42
C CYS A 121 -0.29 4.25 -13.56
N LYS A 122 -0.42 5.18 -14.51
CA LYS A 122 0.54 5.31 -15.61
C LYS A 122 1.94 5.71 -15.12
N GLN A 123 2.09 6.64 -14.18
CA GLN A 123 3.41 7.01 -13.63
C GLN A 123 4.05 5.89 -12.81
N VAL A 124 3.25 5.09 -12.10
CA VAL A 124 3.73 3.89 -11.41
C VAL A 124 4.21 2.86 -12.44
N ILE A 125 3.40 2.59 -13.48
CA ILE A 125 3.70 1.62 -14.54
C ILE A 125 4.89 2.07 -15.42
N ASP A 126 4.92 3.33 -15.84
CA ASP A 126 5.99 3.89 -16.69
C ASP A 126 7.31 4.05 -15.93
N SER A 127 7.26 4.12 -14.59
CA SER A 127 8.46 4.02 -13.76
C SER A 127 8.97 2.58 -13.61
N ASP A 128 8.17 1.57 -13.94
CA ASP A 128 8.53 0.17 -13.80
C ASP A 128 9.28 -0.37 -15.04
N TYR A 129 9.35 0.41 -16.14
CA TYR A 129 10.19 0.19 -17.33
C TYR A 129 11.44 1.07 -17.35
#